data_AF-A0A7S1BLV8-F1
#
_entry.id   AF-A0A7S1BLV8-F1
#
_cell.length_a   1.000
_cell.length_b   1.000
_cell.length_c   1.000
_cell.angle_alpha   90.00
_cell.angle_beta   90.00
_cell.angle_gamma   90.00
#
_symmetry.space_group_name_H-M   'P 1'
#
loop_
_entity.id
_entity.type
_entity.pdbx_description
1 polymer ?
#
loop_
_entity_poly.entity_id
_entity_poly.type
_entity_poly.pdbx_seq_one_letter_code
_entity_poly.pdbx_strand_id
1 'polypeptide(L)'
;MSSKAWFKSAAPRLIRKFAVEGKLQQPRRSVEVWTTTCIVENFGKRRGRPKNAQCAGADCSVLINPANSSLSGPHDFPYFPKGGPVPKDQPLKEAHHIMGYVTQWGGMEVEGGMMFDALVVDGLVHKLGGMRLRAECKVKSFAAAARGSQHACPVGAAVVTGPGGKRLRNEYDSIVHTVPPFYAHHTEGGDAVDLLRGCYQSSLDLAFGKSATQTVKVGIPLLGAGCRGFPSDIALQVAGQESYRWMTNSSPIETMTSVSGLAESKDEYEYENVLAFGVLEDDIALSLINAIEESQAMVDE
;
A
#
# COMPACT_ATOMS: atom_id res chain seq x y z
N MET A 1 -1.21 -10.32 13.49
CA MET A 1 0.02 -10.53 12.67
C MET A 1 -0.26 -10.16 11.21
N SER A 2 -0.13 -8.90 10.77
CA SER A 2 -1.00 -8.39 9.68
C SER A 2 -0.43 -8.33 8.25
N SER A 3 0.81 -8.74 7.96
CA SER A 3 1.37 -8.65 6.59
C SER A 3 1.96 -9.97 6.05
N LYS A 4 1.21 -11.07 6.09
CA LYS A 4 1.65 -12.35 5.49
C LYS A 4 0.87 -12.61 4.20
N ALA A 5 1.56 -12.81 3.07
CA ALA A 5 0.95 -13.29 1.83
C ALA A 5 0.72 -14.82 1.94
N TRP A 6 -0.55 -15.26 2.03
CA TRP A 6 -0.89 -16.68 2.17
C TRP A 6 -1.72 -17.22 0.99
N PHE A 7 -1.42 -18.46 0.59
CA PHE A 7 -1.97 -19.17 -0.58
C PHE A 7 -3.24 -20.02 -0.29
N LYS A 8 -4.21 -19.50 0.47
CA LYS A 8 -5.58 -20.07 0.42
C LYS A 8 -6.45 -19.16 -0.45
N SER A 9 -7.03 -19.72 -1.50
CA SER A 9 -7.92 -19.01 -2.42
C SER A 9 -9.28 -18.77 -1.73
N ALA A 10 -9.30 -17.81 -0.82
CA ALA A 10 -10.54 -17.24 -0.30
C ALA A 10 -10.84 -15.96 -1.07
N ALA A 11 -12.11 -15.77 -1.44
CA ALA A 11 -12.53 -14.50 -2.02
C ALA A 11 -12.34 -13.38 -0.98
N PRO A 12 -11.93 -12.17 -1.42
CA PRO A 12 -11.90 -11.03 -0.51
C PRO A 12 -13.33 -10.74 -0.04
N ARG A 13 -13.49 -10.37 1.23
CA ARG A 13 -14.78 -10.06 1.85
C ARG A 13 -14.76 -8.63 2.37
N LEU A 14 -15.69 -7.81 1.90
CA LEU A 14 -15.91 -6.45 2.41
C LEU A 14 -16.51 -6.54 3.81
N ILE A 15 -15.88 -5.86 4.77
CA ILE A 15 -16.34 -5.80 6.16
C ILE A 15 -17.11 -4.49 6.40
N ARG A 16 -16.55 -3.37 5.96
CA ARG A 16 -17.11 -2.03 6.19
C ARG A 16 -16.77 -1.09 5.04
N LYS A 17 -17.70 -0.20 4.71
CA LYS A 17 -17.49 0.95 3.83
C LYS A 17 -17.86 2.22 4.60
N PHE A 18 -16.96 3.19 4.56
CA PHE A 18 -17.15 4.57 5.00
C PHE A 18 -17.27 5.44 3.75
N ALA A 19 -18.20 6.38 3.74
CA ALA A 19 -18.36 7.32 2.64
C ALA A 19 -18.75 8.69 3.21
N VAL A 20 -18.20 9.75 2.62
CA VAL A 20 -18.59 11.12 2.91
C VAL A 20 -19.28 11.68 1.68
N GLU A 21 -20.35 12.47 1.87
CA GLU A 21 -21.00 13.16 0.76
C GLU A 21 -19.98 14.07 0.05
N GLY A 22 -19.94 13.98 -1.28
CA GLY A 22 -19.05 14.83 -2.07
C GLY A 22 -19.46 16.30 -1.95
N LYS A 23 -18.47 17.19 -1.78
CA LYS A 23 -18.69 18.63 -1.96
C LYS A 23 -18.97 18.92 -3.44
N LEU A 24 -19.72 19.99 -3.73
CA LEU A 24 -19.91 20.45 -5.13
C LEU A 24 -18.56 20.51 -5.85
N GLN A 25 -18.50 19.94 -7.06
CA GLN A 25 -17.31 19.92 -7.91
C GLN A 25 -16.12 19.06 -7.41
N GLN A 26 -16.34 18.10 -6.48
CA GLN A 26 -15.33 17.11 -6.10
C GLN A 26 -15.85 15.67 -6.22
N PRO A 27 -14.99 14.70 -6.58
CA PRO A 27 -15.39 13.29 -6.59
C PRO A 27 -15.72 12.81 -5.18
N ARG A 28 -16.72 11.93 -5.07
CA ARG A 28 -17.04 11.25 -3.81
C ARG A 28 -15.86 10.39 -3.38
N ARG A 29 -15.56 10.35 -2.09
CA ARG A 29 -14.48 9.53 -1.52
C ARG A 29 -15.06 8.52 -0.56
N SER A 30 -14.60 7.28 -0.66
CA SER A 30 -14.94 6.23 0.30
C SER A 30 -13.74 5.39 0.68
N VAL A 31 -13.78 4.89 1.91
CA VAL A 31 -12.80 3.96 2.46
C VAL A 31 -13.50 2.63 2.69
N GLU A 32 -12.92 1.55 2.17
CA GLU A 32 -13.42 0.20 2.35
C GLU A 32 -12.39 -0.62 3.14
N VAL A 33 -12.86 -1.41 4.11
CA VAL A 33 -12.04 -2.35 4.86
C VAL A 33 -12.46 -3.77 4.48
N TRP A 34 -11.51 -4.55 3.99
CA TRP A 34 -11.71 -5.92 3.53
C TRP A 34 -10.80 -6.91 4.23
N THR A 35 -11.29 -8.13 4.40
CA THR A 35 -10.47 -9.29 4.76
C THR A 35 -10.08 -10.05 3.49
N THR A 36 -8.80 -10.35 3.31
CA THR A 36 -8.25 -11.06 2.14
C THR A 36 -7.00 -11.84 2.51
N THR A 37 -6.79 -12.99 1.86
CA THR A 37 -5.57 -13.80 2.04
C THR A 37 -4.36 -13.24 1.28
N CYS A 38 -4.60 -12.44 0.24
CA CYS A 38 -3.54 -11.87 -0.60
C CYS A 38 -4.07 -10.63 -1.32
N ILE A 39 -3.64 -9.43 -0.90
CA ILE A 39 -4.06 -8.19 -1.56
C ILE A 39 -3.60 -8.13 -3.01
N VAL A 40 -2.37 -8.59 -3.31
CA VAL A 40 -1.78 -8.49 -4.65
C VAL A 40 -2.60 -9.26 -5.69
N GLU A 41 -3.07 -10.47 -5.36
CA GLU A 41 -3.76 -11.35 -6.32
C GLU A 41 -5.30 -11.24 -6.27
N ASN A 42 -5.87 -10.74 -5.16
CA ASN A 42 -7.32 -10.74 -4.97
C ASN A 42 -7.98 -9.38 -5.25
N PHE A 43 -7.22 -8.28 -5.28
CA PHE A 43 -7.82 -6.94 -5.37
C PHE A 43 -7.91 -6.39 -6.78
N GLY A 44 -7.09 -6.84 -7.73
CA GLY A 44 -7.05 -6.26 -9.07
C GLY A 44 -8.30 -6.52 -9.92
N LYS A 45 -8.46 -5.70 -10.96
CA LYS A 45 -9.48 -5.85 -12.01
C LYS A 45 -9.27 -7.19 -12.72
N ARG A 46 -10.16 -8.18 -12.56
CA ARG A 46 -10.03 -9.48 -13.25
C ARG A 46 -10.39 -9.39 -14.74
N ARG A 47 -9.54 -8.74 -15.56
CA ARG A 47 -9.76 -8.57 -17.02
C ARG A 47 -9.85 -9.94 -17.71
N GLY A 48 -11.04 -10.28 -18.21
CA GLY A 48 -11.26 -11.49 -19.02
C GLY A 48 -11.60 -12.79 -18.27
N ARG A 49 -11.88 -12.77 -16.96
CA ARG A 49 -12.54 -13.91 -16.26
C ARG A 49 -14.04 -13.61 -16.09
N PRO A 50 -14.95 -14.58 -16.27
CA PRO A 50 -16.35 -14.38 -15.94
C PRO A 50 -16.47 -13.97 -14.46
N LYS A 51 -17.20 -12.88 -14.20
CA LYS A 51 -17.60 -12.50 -12.85
C LYS A 51 -18.58 -13.56 -12.35
N ASN A 52 -18.09 -14.60 -11.69
CA ASN A 52 -18.98 -15.49 -10.94
C ASN A 52 -19.67 -14.61 -9.89
N ALA A 53 -21.01 -14.50 -9.95
CA ALA A 53 -21.82 -13.56 -9.18
C ALA A 53 -21.68 -13.68 -7.65
N GLN A 54 -21.02 -14.72 -7.15
CA GLN A 54 -20.82 -14.98 -5.71
C GLN A 54 -19.57 -14.33 -5.10
N CYS A 55 -18.68 -13.72 -5.89
CA CYS A 55 -17.48 -13.06 -5.36
C CYS A 55 -17.28 -11.69 -6.04
N ALA A 56 -17.90 -10.64 -5.50
CA ALA A 56 -17.56 -9.27 -5.87
C ALA A 56 -16.09 -9.01 -5.47
N GLY A 57 -15.19 -8.96 -6.44
CA GLY A 57 -13.80 -8.58 -6.19
C GLY A 57 -13.69 -7.11 -5.80
N ALA A 58 -12.58 -6.73 -5.13
CA ALA A 58 -12.35 -5.32 -4.83
C ALA A 58 -12.19 -4.47 -6.10
N ASP A 59 -11.79 -5.07 -7.24
CA ASP A 59 -11.71 -4.43 -8.58
C ASP A 59 -10.85 -3.14 -8.60
N CYS A 60 -9.77 -3.13 -7.83
CA CYS A 60 -8.81 -2.04 -7.73
C CYS A 60 -8.00 -1.86 -9.03
N SER A 61 -7.91 -0.61 -9.49
CA SER A 61 -7.07 -0.18 -10.62
C SER A 61 -5.62 0.03 -10.23
N VAL A 62 -5.36 0.42 -8.99
CA VAL A 62 -4.03 0.77 -8.49
C VAL A 62 -3.74 -0.09 -7.26
N LEU A 63 -2.49 -0.52 -7.10
CA LEU A 63 -2.02 -1.19 -5.89
C LEU A 63 -0.91 -0.35 -5.25
N ILE A 64 -1.06 -0.06 -3.96
CA ILE A 64 0.00 0.51 -3.12
C ILE A 64 0.89 -0.63 -2.61
N ASN A 65 2.18 -0.54 -2.91
CA ASN A 65 3.20 -1.52 -2.58
C ASN A 65 4.20 -0.96 -1.55
N PRO A 66 4.26 -1.48 -0.31
CA PRO A 66 5.31 -1.11 0.64
C PRO A 66 6.66 -1.70 0.19
N ALA A 67 7.58 -0.85 -0.27
CA ALA A 67 8.86 -1.20 -0.88
C ALA A 67 10.06 -0.77 -0.04
N ASN A 68 11.27 -1.11 -0.52
CA ASN A 68 12.54 -0.56 -0.04
C ASN A 68 12.96 0.71 -0.79
N SER A 69 13.86 1.52 -0.20
CA SER A 69 14.26 2.82 -0.74
C SER A 69 15.00 2.76 -2.08
N SER A 70 15.57 1.60 -2.42
CA SER A 70 16.20 1.32 -3.71
C SER A 70 15.23 0.76 -4.75
N LEU A 71 13.98 0.49 -4.38
CA LEU A 71 12.95 -0.16 -5.23
C LEU A 71 13.42 -1.48 -5.85
N SER A 72 14.34 -2.19 -5.19
CA SER A 72 14.91 -3.43 -5.71
C SER A 72 13.95 -4.61 -5.52
N GLY A 73 13.06 -4.55 -4.52
CA GLY A 73 12.36 -5.71 -3.99
C GLY A 73 13.28 -6.53 -3.07
N PRO A 74 12.74 -7.39 -2.19
CA PRO A 74 13.53 -8.12 -1.18
C PRO A 74 14.38 -9.28 -1.73
N HIS A 75 14.42 -9.49 -3.05
CA HIS A 75 15.08 -10.64 -3.70
C HIS A 75 16.58 -10.78 -3.48
N ASP A 76 17.25 -9.74 -2.99
CA ASP A 76 18.67 -9.78 -2.60
C ASP A 76 18.89 -10.65 -1.35
N PHE A 77 17.83 -10.92 -0.58
CA PHE A 77 17.86 -11.74 0.64
C PHE A 77 16.75 -12.79 0.61
N PRO A 78 17.06 -14.10 0.65
CA PRO A 78 16.03 -15.14 0.69
C PRO A 78 15.15 -15.04 1.94
N TYR A 79 15.72 -14.55 3.05
CA TYR A 79 15.03 -14.20 4.28
C TYR A 79 15.73 -13.01 4.96
N PHE A 80 14.99 -12.18 5.71
CA PHE A 80 15.48 -10.94 6.33
C PHE A 80 14.78 -10.66 7.67
N PRO A 81 15.42 -9.94 8.61
CA PRO A 81 14.84 -9.68 9.93
C PRO A 81 13.62 -8.77 9.85
N LYS A 82 12.56 -9.14 10.56
CA LYS A 82 11.41 -8.27 10.81
C LYS A 82 11.86 -7.10 11.69
N GLY A 83 11.47 -5.88 11.32
CA GLY A 83 11.86 -4.66 12.02
C GLY A 83 13.19 -4.08 11.55
N GLY A 84 13.94 -4.81 10.72
CA GLY A 84 15.19 -4.34 10.14
C GLY A 84 16.38 -4.32 11.12
N PRO A 85 17.43 -3.54 10.81
CA PRO A 85 17.62 -2.84 9.54
C PRO A 85 17.79 -3.83 8.36
N VAL A 86 17.83 -3.34 7.12
CA VAL A 86 18.22 -4.19 5.98
C VAL A 86 19.64 -4.72 6.23
N PRO A 87 19.90 -6.03 6.13
CA PRO A 87 21.25 -6.57 6.24
C PRO A 87 22.19 -5.93 5.22
N LYS A 88 23.43 -5.62 5.61
CA LYS A 88 24.43 -5.02 4.70
C LYS A 88 25.03 -6.05 3.75
N ASP A 89 25.24 -7.26 4.25
CA ASP A 89 25.89 -8.35 3.53
C ASP A 89 24.90 -9.47 3.26
N GLN A 90 25.01 -10.10 2.09
CA GLN A 90 24.28 -11.32 1.81
C GLN A 90 24.80 -12.45 2.72
N PRO A 91 23.92 -13.34 3.20
CA PRO A 91 24.35 -14.48 3.99
C PRO A 91 25.34 -15.33 3.17
N LEU A 92 26.43 -15.77 3.82
CA LEU A 92 27.41 -16.67 3.23
C LEU A 92 26.76 -18.00 2.84
N LYS A 93 27.31 -18.69 1.83
CA LYS A 93 26.79 -19.97 1.34
C LYS A 93 26.59 -21.00 2.47
N GLU A 94 27.45 -21.00 3.48
CA GLU A 94 27.37 -21.88 4.65
C GLU A 94 26.32 -21.44 5.70
N ALA A 95 25.90 -20.18 5.68
CA ALA A 95 24.84 -19.64 6.55
C ALA A 95 23.43 -19.87 5.98
N HIS A 96 23.31 -20.40 4.76
CA HIS A 96 22.02 -20.88 4.28
C HIS A 96 21.65 -22.16 5.05
N HIS A 97 20.64 -22.07 5.91
CA HIS A 97 19.97 -23.26 6.41
C HIS A 97 19.56 -24.12 5.20
N ILE A 98 19.84 -25.43 5.27
CA ILE A 98 19.68 -26.45 4.21
C ILE A 98 18.26 -26.52 3.60
N MET A 99 17.27 -25.87 4.22
CA MET A 99 15.89 -25.83 3.73
C MET A 99 15.78 -24.84 2.55
N GLY A 100 16.07 -25.36 1.36
CA GLY A 100 15.95 -24.67 0.08
C GLY A 100 14.54 -24.14 -0.22
N TYR A 101 14.42 -23.45 -1.35
CA TYR A 101 13.17 -22.94 -1.92
C TYR A 101 12.04 -23.98 -1.84
N VAL A 102 11.16 -23.90 -0.84
CA VAL A 102 9.92 -24.67 -0.85
C VAL A 102 8.84 -23.75 -1.42
N THR A 103 8.34 -24.12 -2.59
CA THR A 103 7.26 -23.42 -3.30
C THR A 103 5.89 -23.63 -2.65
N GLN A 104 5.84 -24.40 -1.56
CA GLN A 104 4.67 -24.72 -0.76
C GLN A 104 5.01 -24.68 0.75
N TRP A 105 5.46 -23.53 1.26
CA TRP A 105 5.46 -23.33 2.71
C TRP A 105 4.08 -22.89 3.16
N GLY A 106 3.43 -23.74 3.94
CA GLY A 106 2.29 -23.40 4.77
C GLY A 106 2.74 -22.87 6.14
N GLY A 107 2.08 -21.83 6.59
CA GLY A 107 1.94 -21.38 7.97
C GLY A 107 3.10 -20.78 8.75
N MET A 108 4.36 -21.20 8.60
CA MET A 108 5.29 -21.01 9.73
C MET A 108 6.02 -19.67 9.75
N GLU A 109 5.94 -18.96 10.89
CA GLU A 109 6.98 -17.99 11.26
C GLU A 109 8.30 -18.74 11.32
N VAL A 110 9.36 -18.18 10.72
CA VAL A 110 10.70 -18.67 11.03
C VAL A 110 10.94 -18.29 12.49
N GLU A 111 11.13 -19.29 13.35
CA GLU A 111 11.57 -19.05 14.73
C GLU A 111 12.72 -18.03 14.69
N GLY A 112 12.63 -16.97 15.50
CA GLY A 112 13.66 -15.92 15.58
C GLY A 112 13.41 -14.61 14.83
N GLY A 113 12.20 -14.34 14.34
CA GLY A 113 11.83 -13.01 13.83
C GLY A 113 12.30 -12.71 12.40
N MET A 114 12.51 -13.74 11.57
CA MET A 114 12.87 -13.60 10.15
C MET A 114 11.63 -13.68 9.24
N MET A 115 11.71 -13.06 8.07
CA MET A 115 10.66 -12.95 7.05
C MET A 115 11.20 -13.43 5.70
N PHE A 116 10.40 -14.16 4.92
CA PHE A 116 10.75 -14.54 3.54
C PHE A 116 10.21 -13.51 2.53
N ASP A 117 10.89 -13.38 1.40
CA ASP A 117 10.45 -12.55 0.27
C ASP A 117 9.03 -12.90 -0.21
N ALA A 118 8.71 -14.19 -0.26
CA ALA A 118 7.42 -14.69 -0.71
C ALA A 118 6.26 -14.35 0.23
N LEU A 119 6.54 -13.99 1.49
CA LEU A 119 5.52 -13.66 2.49
C LEU A 119 5.17 -12.18 2.51
N VAL A 120 5.86 -11.34 1.73
CA VAL A 120 5.71 -9.89 1.80
C VAL A 120 5.17 -9.33 0.49
N VAL A 121 4.40 -8.23 0.60
CA VAL A 121 3.72 -7.62 -0.56
C VAL A 121 4.73 -7.28 -1.66
N ASP A 122 5.85 -6.65 -1.30
CA ASP A 122 6.89 -6.24 -2.25
C ASP A 122 7.50 -7.41 -3.02
N GLY A 123 7.81 -8.50 -2.33
CA GLY A 123 8.37 -9.70 -2.93
C GLY A 123 7.39 -10.34 -3.91
N LEU A 124 6.10 -10.40 -3.56
CA LEU A 124 5.06 -10.88 -4.47
C LEU A 124 4.85 -9.95 -5.66
N VAL A 125 4.83 -8.62 -5.45
CA VAL A 125 4.75 -7.63 -6.52
C VAL A 125 5.93 -7.76 -7.48
N HIS A 126 7.17 -7.89 -6.99
CA HIS A 126 8.35 -8.11 -7.83
C HIS A 126 8.33 -9.48 -8.54
N LYS A 127 7.83 -10.54 -7.88
CA LYS A 127 7.66 -11.86 -8.48
C LYS A 127 6.67 -11.83 -9.65
N LEU A 128 5.51 -11.19 -9.49
CA LEU A 128 4.47 -11.12 -10.52
C LEU A 128 4.74 -10.05 -11.59
N GLY A 129 5.41 -8.96 -11.20
CA GLY A 129 5.84 -7.88 -12.08
C GLY A 129 7.06 -8.25 -12.94
N GLY A 130 7.90 -9.16 -12.48
CA GLY A 130 9.02 -9.73 -13.23
C GLY A 130 10.04 -8.70 -13.72
N MET A 131 10.80 -9.06 -14.77
CA MET A 131 11.90 -8.23 -15.28
C MET A 131 11.45 -6.84 -15.75
N ARG A 132 10.21 -6.70 -16.25
CA ARG A 132 9.71 -5.41 -16.72
C ARG A 132 9.51 -4.42 -15.57
N LEU A 133 8.98 -4.88 -14.44
CA LEU A 133 8.87 -4.04 -13.25
C LEU A 133 10.27 -3.66 -12.73
N ARG A 134 11.17 -4.63 -12.60
CA ARG A 134 12.55 -4.39 -12.15
C ARG A 134 13.29 -3.38 -13.01
N ALA A 135 13.14 -3.46 -14.33
CA ALA A 135 13.76 -2.50 -15.25
C ALA A 135 13.23 -1.07 -15.01
N GLU A 136 11.91 -0.92 -14.82
CA GLU A 136 11.30 0.38 -14.52
C GLU A 136 11.75 0.94 -13.16
N CYS A 137 11.78 0.12 -12.10
CA CYS A 137 12.32 0.51 -10.80
C CYS A 137 13.80 0.92 -10.88
N LYS A 138 14.60 0.22 -11.71
CA LYS A 138 16.00 0.58 -11.95
C LYS A 138 16.14 1.92 -12.67
N VAL A 139 15.26 2.21 -13.64
CA VAL A 139 15.20 3.54 -14.29
C VAL A 139 14.87 4.64 -13.28
N LYS A 140 13.91 4.41 -12.35
CA LYS A 140 13.62 5.35 -11.26
C LYS A 140 14.83 5.59 -10.37
N SER A 141 15.59 4.55 -10.06
CA SER A 141 16.82 4.63 -9.27
C SER A 141 17.87 5.48 -9.97
N PHE A 142 18.12 5.26 -11.27
CA PHE A 142 19.03 6.09 -12.05
C PHE A 142 18.57 7.55 -12.14
N ALA A 143 17.27 7.79 -12.33
CA ALA A 143 16.71 9.15 -12.37
C ALA A 143 16.80 9.87 -11.02
N ALA A 144 16.76 9.14 -9.91
CA ALA A 144 17.00 9.71 -8.58
C ALA A 144 18.48 10.05 -8.38
N ALA A 145 19.39 9.14 -8.74
CA ALA A 145 20.83 9.37 -8.67
C ALA A 145 21.27 10.58 -9.53
N ALA A 146 20.71 10.72 -10.73
CA ALA A 146 20.97 11.88 -11.61
C ALA A 146 20.53 13.22 -10.99
N ARG A 147 19.61 13.20 -10.02
CA ARG A 147 19.16 14.38 -9.26
C ARG A 147 19.89 14.55 -7.92
N GLY A 148 20.98 13.80 -7.69
CA GLY A 148 21.75 13.83 -6.45
C GLY A 148 21.10 13.09 -5.27
N SER A 149 20.05 12.30 -5.51
CA SER A 149 19.42 11.49 -4.45
C SER A 149 20.15 10.15 -4.29
N GLN A 150 20.42 9.76 -3.04
CA GLN A 150 20.96 8.45 -2.70
C GLN A 150 19.93 7.32 -2.84
N HIS A 151 18.65 7.67 -2.76
CA HIS A 151 17.54 6.73 -2.75
C HIS A 151 16.61 6.94 -3.96
N ALA A 152 16.14 5.83 -4.55
CA ALA A 152 15.16 5.87 -5.63
C ALA A 152 13.81 6.41 -5.14
N CYS A 153 13.45 6.05 -3.91
CA CYS A 153 12.34 6.57 -3.16
C CYS A 153 12.79 6.79 -1.70
N PRO A 154 12.82 8.03 -1.20
CA PRO A 154 13.13 8.29 0.21
C PRO A 154 12.11 7.62 1.15
N VAL A 155 12.54 7.36 2.38
CA VAL A 155 11.62 6.91 3.45
C VAL A 155 10.52 7.95 3.66
N GLY A 156 9.28 7.50 3.83
CA GLY A 156 8.10 8.36 3.95
C GLY A 156 7.56 8.91 2.63
N ALA A 157 8.17 8.57 1.49
CA ALA A 157 7.73 9.02 0.17
C ALA A 157 7.12 7.86 -0.65
N ALA A 158 6.65 8.20 -1.86
CA ALA A 158 6.15 7.23 -2.82
C ALA A 158 6.59 7.56 -4.25
N VAL A 159 6.64 6.53 -5.12
CA VAL A 159 6.84 6.67 -6.57
C VAL A 159 5.90 5.76 -7.32
N VAL A 160 5.50 6.17 -8.53
CA VAL A 160 4.64 5.35 -9.40
C VAL A 160 5.44 4.66 -10.50
N THR A 161 5.08 3.41 -10.79
CA THR A 161 5.50 2.65 -11.97
C THR A 161 4.29 2.03 -12.67
N GLY A 162 4.51 1.51 -13.87
CA GLY A 162 3.62 0.52 -14.46
C GLY A 162 3.63 -0.80 -13.65
N PRO A 163 2.64 -1.68 -13.87
CA PRO A 163 2.53 -2.97 -13.18
C PRO A 163 3.54 -4.03 -13.66
N GLY A 164 4.36 -3.73 -14.67
CA GLY A 164 5.37 -4.66 -15.16
C GLY A 164 4.78 -5.84 -15.93
N GLY A 165 4.87 -7.06 -15.40
CA GLY A 165 4.59 -8.34 -16.06
C GLY A 165 3.13 -8.58 -16.46
N LYS A 166 2.88 -9.63 -17.26
CA LYS A 166 1.53 -9.93 -17.79
C LYS A 166 0.49 -10.11 -16.70
N ARG A 167 0.86 -10.73 -15.57
CA ARG A 167 -0.07 -11.01 -14.48
C ARG A 167 -0.58 -9.73 -13.84
N LEU A 168 0.31 -8.86 -13.36
CA LEU A 168 -0.10 -7.58 -12.78
C LEU A 168 -0.72 -6.62 -13.82
N ARG A 169 -0.27 -6.61 -15.10
CA ARG A 169 -0.90 -5.81 -16.17
C ARG A 169 -2.35 -6.15 -16.43
N ASN A 170 -2.75 -7.40 -16.19
CA ASN A 170 -4.12 -7.83 -16.35
C ASN A 170 -5.00 -7.39 -15.17
N GLU A 171 -4.40 -7.00 -14.04
CA GLU A 171 -5.05 -6.75 -12.76
C GLU A 171 -5.02 -5.26 -12.37
N TYR A 172 -3.94 -4.56 -12.65
CA TYR A 172 -3.70 -3.17 -12.26
C TYR A 172 -3.25 -2.33 -13.44
N ASP A 173 -3.56 -1.04 -13.37
CA ASP A 173 -3.14 0.00 -14.31
C ASP A 173 -1.78 0.60 -13.89
N SER A 174 -1.52 0.69 -12.59
CA SER A 174 -0.26 1.19 -12.02
C SER A 174 0.02 0.61 -10.63
N ILE A 175 1.29 0.71 -10.22
CA ILE A 175 1.75 0.37 -8.87
C ILE A 175 2.35 1.63 -8.25
N VAL A 176 1.94 1.95 -7.03
CA VAL A 176 2.50 3.05 -6.24
C VAL A 176 3.38 2.43 -5.15
N HIS A 177 4.69 2.55 -5.31
CA HIS A 177 5.66 2.06 -4.36
C HIS A 177 5.87 3.11 -3.27
N THR A 178 5.75 2.74 -2.00
CA THR A 178 6.00 3.64 -0.86
C THR A 178 6.96 3.00 0.13
N VAL A 179 7.74 3.80 0.87
CA VAL A 179 8.82 3.30 1.72
C VAL A 179 8.57 3.63 3.19
N PRO A 180 7.86 2.77 3.95
CA PRO A 180 7.72 3.00 5.37
C PRO A 180 9.07 2.84 6.10
N PRO A 181 9.31 3.60 7.18
CA PRO A 181 10.54 3.49 7.98
C PRO A 181 10.60 2.16 8.72
N PHE A 182 11.78 1.77 9.21
CA PHE A 182 11.87 0.75 10.25
C PHE A 182 11.57 1.38 11.61
N TYR A 183 10.60 0.83 12.36
CA TYR A 183 10.15 1.46 13.60
C TYR A 183 11.28 1.63 14.63
N ALA A 184 12.08 0.59 14.87
CA ALA A 184 13.18 0.62 15.85
C ALA A 184 14.49 1.21 15.31
N HIS A 185 14.61 1.43 13.99
CA HIS A 185 15.87 1.77 13.32
C HIS A 185 15.72 2.93 12.33
N HIS A 186 14.77 3.83 12.57
CA HIS A 186 14.62 5.04 11.78
C HIS A 186 15.64 6.07 12.26
N THR A 187 16.60 6.41 11.41
CA THR A 187 17.62 7.43 11.70
C THR A 187 17.59 8.58 10.69
N GLU A 188 16.82 8.43 9.62
CA GLU A 188 16.73 9.37 8.51
C GLU A 188 15.27 9.80 8.30
N GLY A 189 15.04 11.09 8.11
CA GLY A 189 13.76 11.62 7.62
C GLY A 189 12.73 12.06 8.67
N GLY A 190 13.05 11.99 9.96
CA GLY A 190 12.16 12.44 11.05
C GLY A 190 11.58 11.29 11.89
N ASP A 191 10.53 11.58 12.66
CA ASP A 191 9.85 10.59 13.50
C ASP A 191 9.22 9.47 12.65
N ALA A 192 9.29 8.22 13.13
CA ALA A 192 8.77 7.07 12.39
C ALA A 192 7.27 7.17 12.08
N VAL A 193 6.47 7.70 12.99
CA VAL A 193 5.02 7.87 12.81
C VAL A 193 4.74 8.92 11.74
N ASP A 194 5.47 10.04 11.75
CA ASP A 194 5.35 11.08 10.72
C ASP A 194 5.79 10.59 9.34
N LEU A 195 6.86 9.80 9.27
CA LEU A 195 7.30 9.16 8.04
C LEU A 195 6.25 8.15 7.53
N LEU A 196 5.66 7.34 8.42
CA LEU A 196 4.57 6.44 8.05
C LEU A 196 3.35 7.22 7.55
N ARG A 197 3.06 8.37 8.16
CA ARG A 197 2.03 9.30 7.69
C ARG A 197 2.34 9.77 6.27
N GLY A 198 3.56 10.23 6.01
CA GLY A 198 4.04 10.63 4.68
C GLY A 198 3.84 9.54 3.62
N CYS A 199 4.03 8.26 3.97
CA CYS A 199 3.76 7.15 3.07
C CYS A 199 2.31 7.11 2.59
N TYR A 200 1.34 7.26 3.50
CA TYR A 200 -0.07 7.32 3.13
C TYR A 200 -0.33 8.54 2.24
N GLN A 201 0.10 9.72 2.67
CA GLN A 201 -0.15 10.98 1.96
C GLN A 201 0.39 10.96 0.52
N SER A 202 1.69 10.71 0.38
CA SER A 202 2.35 10.66 -0.93
C SER A 202 1.79 9.56 -1.83
N SER A 203 1.40 8.41 -1.27
CA SER A 203 0.80 7.32 -2.05
C SER A 203 -0.59 7.68 -2.57
N LEU A 204 -1.43 8.28 -1.72
CA LEU A 204 -2.79 8.69 -2.09
C LEU A 204 -2.76 9.84 -3.10
N ASP A 205 -1.86 10.82 -2.93
CA ASP A 205 -1.67 11.91 -3.88
C ASP A 205 -1.27 11.39 -5.26
N LEU A 206 -0.34 10.43 -5.33
CA LEU A 206 0.06 9.82 -6.60
C LEU A 206 -1.03 8.93 -7.22
N ALA A 207 -1.77 8.19 -6.39
CA ALA A 207 -2.79 7.27 -6.87
C ALA A 207 -4.04 8.00 -7.38
N PHE A 208 -4.45 9.08 -6.72
CA PHE A 208 -5.67 9.83 -7.04
C PHE A 208 -5.43 11.15 -7.78
N GLY A 209 -4.19 11.67 -7.84
CA GLY A 209 -3.88 12.99 -8.41
C GLY A 209 -4.15 13.15 -9.92
N LYS A 210 -4.46 12.07 -10.64
CA LYS A 210 -4.86 12.11 -12.07
C LYS A 210 -6.37 11.88 -12.29
N SER A 211 -7.14 11.74 -11.21
CA SER A 211 -8.55 11.35 -11.21
C SER A 211 -9.50 12.52 -11.54
N ALA A 212 -9.31 13.18 -12.68
CA ALA A 212 -10.21 14.27 -13.10
C ALA A 212 -11.41 13.78 -13.95
N THR A 213 -11.39 12.52 -14.41
CA THR A 213 -12.35 12.03 -15.41
C THR A 213 -12.82 10.59 -15.22
N GLN A 214 -12.34 9.84 -14.21
CA GLN A 214 -12.66 8.42 -14.02
C GLN A 214 -12.62 8.00 -12.54
N THR A 215 -13.45 7.03 -12.16
CA THR A 215 -13.39 6.31 -10.87
C THR A 215 -12.04 5.62 -10.71
N VAL A 216 -11.31 5.95 -9.64
CA VAL A 216 -10.09 5.23 -9.23
C VAL A 216 -10.36 4.43 -7.97
N LYS A 217 -9.98 3.16 -7.98
CA LYS A 217 -10.04 2.29 -6.79
C LYS A 217 -8.64 1.76 -6.47
N VAL A 218 -8.16 2.07 -5.27
CA VAL A 218 -6.79 1.84 -4.84
C VAL A 218 -6.76 0.77 -3.76
N GLY A 219 -6.06 -0.33 -4.00
CA GLY A 219 -5.79 -1.35 -3.00
C GLY A 219 -4.58 -0.97 -2.16
N ILE A 220 -4.70 -1.01 -0.83
CA ILE A 220 -3.63 -0.70 0.11
C ILE A 220 -3.55 -1.75 1.24
N PRO A 221 -2.37 -2.28 1.59
CA PRO A 221 -2.21 -3.07 2.81
C PRO A 221 -2.07 -2.17 4.04
N LEU A 222 -2.15 -2.73 5.25
CA LEU A 222 -1.74 -1.98 6.45
C LEU A 222 -0.22 -1.72 6.40
N LEU A 223 0.17 -0.46 6.22
CA LEU A 223 1.58 -0.06 6.14
C LEU A 223 2.22 -0.11 7.54
N GLY A 224 3.54 -0.36 7.60
CA GLY A 224 4.29 -0.37 8.86
C GLY A 224 4.19 -1.66 9.70
N ALA A 225 3.00 -2.25 9.84
CA ALA A 225 2.69 -3.37 10.75
C ALA A 225 3.29 -4.76 10.37
N GLY A 226 4.25 -4.76 9.45
CA GLY A 226 4.83 -5.95 8.83
C GLY A 226 6.34 -6.05 9.00
N CYS A 227 7.06 -6.17 7.87
CA CYS A 227 8.52 -6.18 7.81
C CYS A 227 9.17 -4.98 8.51
N ARG A 228 8.44 -3.88 8.62
CA ARG A 228 8.90 -2.59 9.14
C ARG A 228 8.80 -2.48 10.66
N GLY A 229 8.11 -3.42 11.31
CA GLY A 229 8.17 -3.61 12.75
C GLY A 229 7.39 -2.61 13.60
N PHE A 230 6.45 -1.85 13.02
CA PHE A 230 5.56 -1.02 13.84
C PHE A 230 4.69 -1.90 14.74
N PRO A 231 4.48 -1.51 16.00
CA PRO A 231 3.36 -1.97 16.81
C PRO A 231 2.05 -1.79 16.03
N SER A 232 1.18 -2.81 16.09
CA SER A 232 -0.02 -2.84 15.24
C SER A 232 -1.01 -1.74 15.59
N ASP A 233 -1.16 -1.41 16.86
CA ASP A 233 -1.96 -0.30 17.37
C ASP A 233 -1.53 1.04 16.77
N ILE A 234 -0.23 1.35 16.78
CA ILE A 234 0.31 2.58 16.18
C ILE A 234 0.05 2.62 14.67
N ALA A 235 0.33 1.52 13.96
CA ALA A 235 0.10 1.46 12.52
C ALA A 235 -1.38 1.61 12.14
N LEU A 236 -2.28 1.01 12.92
CA LEU A 236 -3.73 1.12 12.75
C LEU A 236 -4.22 2.54 13.00
N GLN A 237 -3.70 3.20 14.03
CA GLN A 237 -4.05 4.59 14.34
C GLN A 237 -3.64 5.54 13.20
N VAL A 238 -2.42 5.41 12.68
CA VAL A 238 -1.96 6.22 11.53
C VAL A 238 -2.82 5.94 10.29
N ALA A 239 -3.12 4.66 10.01
CA ALA A 239 -3.96 4.28 8.89
C ALA A 239 -5.38 4.87 9.01
N GLY A 240 -5.99 4.81 10.19
CA GLY A 240 -7.31 5.38 10.45
C GLY A 240 -7.35 6.89 10.25
N GLN A 241 -6.39 7.60 10.84
CA GLN A 241 -6.26 9.05 10.71
C GLN A 241 -6.07 9.50 9.27
N GLU A 242 -5.14 8.88 8.52
CA GLU A 242 -4.89 9.26 7.14
C GLU A 242 -6.03 8.85 6.19
N SER A 243 -6.75 7.77 6.50
CA SER A 243 -7.96 7.39 5.77
C SER A 243 -9.07 8.41 5.94
N TYR A 244 -9.32 8.85 7.18
CA TYR A 244 -10.33 9.87 7.47
C TYR A 244 -9.93 11.22 6.86
N ARG A 245 -8.69 11.68 7.07
CA ARG A 245 -8.13 12.91 6.48
C ARG A 245 -8.28 12.95 4.96
N TRP A 246 -7.95 11.85 4.28
CA TRP A 246 -8.11 11.74 2.84
C TRP A 246 -9.59 11.76 2.44
N MET A 247 -10.45 11.04 3.15
CA MET A 247 -11.88 10.96 2.81
C MET A 247 -12.58 12.32 2.95
N THR A 248 -12.24 13.12 3.95
CA THR A 248 -12.81 14.47 4.16
C THR A 248 -12.10 15.57 3.37
N ASN A 249 -11.00 15.23 2.68
CA ASN A 249 -10.14 16.19 1.98
C ASN A 249 -9.66 17.34 2.88
N SER A 250 -9.45 17.05 4.17
CA SER A 250 -8.91 18.01 5.13
C SER A 250 -7.42 18.18 4.85
N SER A 251 -7.05 19.21 4.09
CA SER A 251 -5.67 19.70 4.11
C SER A 251 -5.32 20.12 5.55
N PRO A 252 -4.06 19.98 6.01
CA PRO A 252 -3.60 20.82 7.11
C PRO A 252 -3.99 22.26 6.79
N ILE A 253 -4.62 22.94 7.74
CA ILE A 253 -5.10 24.31 7.58
C ILE A 253 -3.89 25.20 7.28
N GLU A 254 -3.59 25.40 6.00
CA GLU A 254 -2.84 26.53 5.50
C GLU A 254 -3.75 27.27 4.52
N THR A 255 -4.12 28.47 4.94
CA THR A 255 -4.91 29.48 4.27
C THR A 255 -4.50 29.61 2.80
N MET A 256 -5.32 29.12 1.87
CA MET A 256 -5.16 29.44 0.44
C MET A 256 -6.32 30.28 -0.04
N THR A 257 -5.95 31.53 -0.32
CA THR A 257 -6.73 32.66 -0.80
C THR A 257 -7.68 32.30 -1.94
N SER A 258 -8.96 32.64 -1.78
CA SER A 258 -9.98 32.56 -2.83
C SER A 258 -9.54 33.36 -4.07
N VAL A 259 -9.29 32.68 -5.18
CA VAL A 259 -9.29 33.30 -6.50
C VAL A 259 -10.63 32.98 -7.15
N SER A 260 -11.52 33.97 -7.11
CA SER A 260 -12.81 33.96 -7.79
C SER A 260 -12.63 34.16 -9.30
N GLY A 261 -13.21 33.26 -10.08
CA GLY A 261 -13.53 33.51 -11.48
C GLY A 261 -13.09 32.38 -12.39
N LEU A 262 -14.02 31.46 -12.68
CA LEU A 262 -14.23 30.80 -13.96
C LEU A 262 -15.59 30.07 -13.89
N ALA A 263 -16.27 30.01 -15.04
CA ALA A 263 -17.70 29.78 -15.19
C ALA A 263 -18.26 28.50 -14.55
N GLU A 264 -19.46 28.62 -13.98
CA GLU A 264 -20.27 27.55 -13.42
C GLU A 264 -20.74 26.58 -14.52
N SER A 265 -20.08 25.44 -14.67
CA SER A 265 -20.66 24.26 -15.33
C SER A 265 -21.29 23.34 -14.28
N LYS A 266 -22.59 23.05 -14.44
CA LYS A 266 -23.43 22.20 -13.58
C LYS A 266 -23.19 20.70 -13.78
N ASP A 267 -21.95 20.26 -13.95
CA ASP A 267 -21.67 18.82 -14.06
C ASP A 267 -21.34 18.28 -12.66
N GLU A 268 -22.31 17.59 -12.08
CA GLU A 268 -22.14 16.77 -10.89
C GLU A 268 -21.17 15.62 -11.25
N TYR A 269 -19.98 15.58 -10.64
CA TYR A 269 -19.02 14.50 -10.91
C TYR A 269 -19.60 13.17 -10.40
N GLU A 270 -20.03 12.29 -11.32
CA GLU A 270 -20.72 11.03 -11.00
C GLU A 270 -19.79 9.90 -10.52
N TYR A 271 -18.47 10.14 -10.40
CA TYR A 271 -17.50 9.09 -10.06
C TYR A 271 -17.06 9.12 -8.59
N GLU A 272 -16.85 7.91 -8.05
CA GLU A 272 -16.44 7.65 -6.67
C GLU A 272 -14.99 7.14 -6.63
N ASN A 273 -14.13 7.80 -5.87
CA ASN A 273 -12.79 7.34 -5.56
C ASN A 273 -12.80 6.49 -4.30
N VAL A 274 -12.17 5.32 -4.38
CA VAL A 274 -12.24 4.32 -3.31
C VAL A 274 -10.84 3.93 -2.84
N LEU A 275 -10.60 4.04 -1.54
CA LEU A 275 -9.43 3.48 -0.88
C LEU A 275 -9.81 2.15 -0.20
N ALA A 276 -9.33 1.03 -0.73
CA ALA A 276 -9.66 -0.30 -0.24
C ALA A 276 -8.49 -0.92 0.54
N PHE A 277 -8.65 -1.02 1.86
CA PHE A 277 -7.72 -1.74 2.72
C PHE A 277 -7.93 -3.24 2.62
N GLY A 278 -6.84 -3.98 2.41
CA GLY A 278 -6.82 -5.44 2.49
C GLY A 278 -5.99 -5.92 3.68
N VAL A 279 -6.64 -6.53 4.66
CA VAL A 279 -6.01 -7.13 5.85
C VAL A 279 -6.34 -8.61 5.95
N LEU A 280 -5.54 -9.37 6.69
CA LEU A 280 -5.70 -10.83 6.77
C LEU A 280 -6.75 -11.26 7.80
N GLU A 281 -6.70 -10.65 8.98
CA GLU A 281 -7.41 -11.10 10.18
C GLU A 281 -8.58 -10.16 10.48
N ASP A 282 -9.72 -10.72 10.92
CA ASP A 282 -10.95 -9.97 11.22
C ASP A 282 -10.75 -8.98 12.37
N ASP A 283 -9.93 -9.31 13.38
CA ASP A 283 -9.60 -8.43 14.51
C ASP A 283 -8.82 -7.19 14.06
N ILE A 284 -7.88 -7.34 13.13
CA ILE A 284 -7.16 -6.21 12.51
C ILE A 284 -8.14 -5.36 11.68
N ALA A 285 -9.08 -5.98 10.98
CA ALA A 285 -10.11 -5.25 10.23
C ALA A 285 -11.00 -4.41 11.16
N LEU A 286 -11.47 -5.01 12.26
CA LEU A 286 -12.27 -4.31 13.27
C LEU A 286 -11.49 -3.19 13.96
N SER A 287 -10.21 -3.42 14.27
CA SER A 287 -9.36 -2.39 14.89
C SER A 287 -9.11 -1.21 13.94
N LEU A 288 -8.99 -1.46 12.62
CA LEU A 288 -8.88 -0.39 11.64
C LEU A 288 -10.19 0.40 11.51
N ILE A 289 -11.33 -0.29 11.54
CA ILE A 289 -12.67 0.34 11.54
C ILE A 289 -12.79 1.30 12.74
N ASN A 290 -12.44 0.82 13.94
CA ASN A 290 -12.48 1.64 15.15
C ASN A 290 -11.55 2.86 15.03
N ALA A 291 -10.31 2.70 14.53
CA ALA A 291 -9.38 3.81 14.35
C ALA A 291 -9.90 4.88 13.36
N ILE A 292 -10.66 4.49 12.33
CA ILE A 292 -11.32 5.44 11.41
C ILE A 292 -12.47 6.16 12.12
N GLU A 293 -13.29 5.45 12.88
CA GLU A 293 -14.43 6.01 13.63
C GLU A 293 -13.97 6.97 14.74
N GLU A 294 -12.90 6.63 15.46
CA GLU A 294 -12.26 7.53 16.44
C GLU A 294 -11.73 8.80 15.76
N SER A 295 -11.11 8.67 14.59
CA SER A 295 -10.61 9.82 13.82
C SER A 295 -11.75 10.74 13.36
N GLN A 296 -12.94 10.17 13.09
CA GLN A 296 -14.14 10.94 12.80
C GLN A 296 -14.65 11.69 14.04
N ALA A 297 -14.75 11.00 15.18
CA ALA A 297 -15.25 11.59 16.42
C ALA A 297 -14.39 12.77 16.92
N MET A 298 -13.05 12.68 16.81
CA MET A 298 -12.15 13.76 17.26
C MET A 298 -12.28 15.08 16.48
N VAL A 299 -12.89 15.07 15.29
CA VAL A 299 -13.05 16.27 14.44
C VAL A 299 -14.45 16.90 14.62
N ASP A 300 -15.41 16.12 15.11
CA ASP A 300 -16.78 16.58 15.38
C ASP A 300 -16.94 17.21 16.79
N GLU A 301 -15.95 17.07 17.67
CA GLU A 301 -15.81 17.75 18.98
C GLU A 301 -15.10 19.10 18.89
#